data_AF-A0A519JYR9-F1
#
_entry.id   AF-A0A519JYR9-F1
#
_cell.length_a   1.000
_cell.length_b   1.000
_cell.length_c   1.000
_cell.angle_alpha   90.00
_cell.angle_beta   90.00
_cell.angle_gamma   90.00
#
_symmetry.space_group_name_H-M   'P 1'
#
loop_
_entity.id
_entity.type
_entity.pdbx_description
1 polymer ?
#
loop_
_entity_poly.entity_id
_entity_poly.type
_entity_poly.pdbx_seq_one_letter_code
_entity_poly.pdbx_strand_id
1 'polypeptide(L)' 'GKLTKKNLDMIILNSLRDEGAGFANATNKVKIFTPTEEVSFPLKSKEEVAKDILDFIGRKL' A
#
# COMPACT_ATOMS: atom_id res chain seq x y z
N GLY A 1 4.37 -15.77 -6.34
CA GLY A 1 4.00 -15.26 -5.00
C GLY A 1 2.49 -15.11 -4.87
N LYS A 2 1.98 -14.44 -3.83
CA LYS A 2 0.53 -14.24 -3.59
C LYS A 2 -0.17 -13.53 -4.76
N LEU A 3 0.52 -12.59 -5.44
CA LEU A 3 0.06 -11.93 -6.68
C LEU A 3 -0.31 -12.94 -7.77
N THR A 4 0.64 -13.77 -8.20
CA THR A 4 0.43 -14.79 -9.23
C THR A 4 -0.63 -15.82 -8.84
N LYS A 5 -0.60 -16.31 -7.60
CA LYS A 5 -1.55 -17.33 -7.12
C LYS A 5 -3.00 -16.83 -7.10
N LYS A 6 -3.19 -15.52 -6.93
CA LYS A 6 -4.52 -14.90 -6.84
C LYS A 6 -4.91 -14.12 -8.10
N ASN A 7 -4.07 -14.14 -9.14
CA ASN A 7 -4.25 -13.37 -10.36
C ASN A 7 -4.57 -11.88 -10.10
N LEU A 8 -3.74 -11.23 -9.28
CA LEU A 8 -3.90 -9.82 -8.89
C LEU A 8 -2.85 -8.95 -9.57
N ASP A 9 -3.25 -7.75 -9.99
CA ASP A 9 -2.35 -6.73 -10.54
C ASP A 9 -1.54 -6.00 -9.46
N MET A 10 -2.08 -5.94 -8.24
CA MET A 10 -1.46 -5.21 -7.14
C MET A 10 -1.89 -5.74 -5.77
N ILE A 11 -0.97 -5.64 -4.79
CA ILE A 11 -1.26 -5.86 -3.37
C ILE A 11 -0.81 -4.62 -2.59
N ILE A 12 -1.69 -4.12 -1.73
CA ILE A 12 -1.35 -3.10 -0.74
C ILE A 12 -1.19 -3.81 0.60
N LEU A 13 0.01 -3.77 1.14
CA LEU A 13 0.35 -4.36 2.43
C LEU A 13 0.37 -3.26 3.49
N ASN A 14 -0.47 -3.37 4.51
CA ASN A 14 -0.36 -2.57 5.73
C ASN A 14 0.75 -3.13 6.61
N SER A 15 1.62 -2.26 7.14
CA SER A 15 2.47 -2.65 8.25
C SER A 15 1.67 -2.68 9.54
N LEU A 16 1.65 -3.83 10.22
CA LEU A 16 1.03 -4.00 11.54
C LEU A 16 2.07 -3.97 12.68
N ARG A 17 3.36 -3.85 12.33
CA ARG A 17 4.48 -3.90 13.30
C ARG A 17 4.98 -2.52 13.70
N ASP A 18 4.62 -1.48 12.95
CA ASP A 18 5.01 -0.11 13.26
C ASP A 18 3.98 0.53 14.20
N GLU A 19 4.46 1.18 15.26
CA GLU A 19 3.59 1.96 16.16
C GLU A 19 2.81 3.01 15.38
N GLY A 20 1.51 3.12 15.64
CA GLY A 20 0.62 4.02 14.92
C GLY A 20 0.18 3.56 13.52
N ALA A 21 0.62 2.38 13.04
CA ALA A 21 0.13 1.79 11.78
C ALA A 21 -1.01 0.79 12.05
N GLY A 22 -1.90 0.59 11.06
CA GLY A 22 -2.91 -0.48 11.08
C GLY A 22 -4.37 -0.06 11.32
N PHE A 23 -5.20 -1.07 11.63
CA PHE A 23 -6.65 -0.94 11.75
C PHE A 23 -7.02 -0.41 13.14
N ALA A 24 -7.41 0.87 13.21
CA ALA A 24 -7.87 1.67 14.37
C ALA A 24 -7.04 2.95 14.63
N ASN A 25 -5.94 3.16 13.90
CA ASN A 25 -5.16 4.39 13.98
C ASN A 25 -5.58 5.39 12.88
N ALA A 26 -5.33 6.69 13.06
CA ALA A 26 -5.53 7.71 12.02
C ALA A 26 -4.45 7.63 10.92
N THR A 27 -3.30 7.07 11.26
CA THR A 27 -2.16 6.90 10.36
C THR A 27 -2.00 5.46 9.89
N ASN A 28 -1.31 5.29 8.77
CA ASN A 28 -0.98 3.99 8.23
C ASN A 28 0.34 4.05 7.47
N LYS A 29 1.06 2.93 7.42
CA LYS A 29 2.32 2.75 6.70
C LYS A 29 2.13 1.57 5.77
N VAL A 30 2.23 1.82 4.47
CA VAL A 30 1.88 0.83 3.46
C VAL A 30 3.02 0.56 2.48
N LYS A 31 3.02 -0.65 1.93
CA LYS A 31 3.89 -1.05 0.83
C LYS A 31 3.03 -1.58 -0.31
N ILE A 32 3.24 -1.04 -1.50
CA ILE A 32 2.57 -1.48 -2.72
C ILE A 32 3.46 -2.49 -3.43
N PHE A 33 2.87 -3.60 -3.86
CA PHE A 33 3.51 -4.64 -4.66
C PHE A 33 2.75 -4.81 -5.97
N THR A 34 3.47 -4.75 -7.09
CA THR A 34 2.97 -5.15 -8.42
C THR A 34 3.84 -6.31 -8.94
N PRO A 35 3.51 -6.91 -10.10
CA PRO A 35 4.39 -7.90 -10.73
C PRO A 35 5.80 -7.39 -11.03
N THR A 36 5.98 -6.08 -11.17
CA THR A 36 7.22 -5.46 -11.65
C THR A 36 7.90 -4.56 -10.63
N GLU A 37 7.18 -4.07 -9.61
CA GLU A 37 7.74 -3.09 -8.68
C GLU A 37 7.24 -3.27 -7.25
N GLU A 38 7.98 -2.63 -6.34
CA GLU A 38 7.64 -2.55 -4.94
C GLU A 38 7.92 -1.14 -4.43
N VAL A 39 6.91 -0.46 -3.88
CA VAL A 39 7.02 0.93 -3.42
C VAL A 39 6.63 1.01 -1.96
N SER A 40 7.49 1.63 -1.15
CA SER A 40 7.24 1.83 0.28
C SER A 40 6.84 3.26 0.55
N PHE A 41 5.82 3.44 1.38
CA PHE A 41 5.43 4.75 1.87
C PHE A 41 5.72 4.86 3.37
N PRO A 42 6.14 6.04 3.86
CA PRO A 42 6.30 6.28 5.29
C PRO A 42 4.96 6.26 6.01
N LEU A 43 5.01 6.29 7.35
CA LEU A 43 3.82 6.49 8.18
C LEU A 43 3.23 7.88 7.89
N LYS A 44 1.97 7.91 7.48
CA LYS A 44 1.24 9.13 7.11
C LYS A 44 -0.25 8.95 7.39
N SER A 45 -1.06 9.98 7.24
CA SER A 45 -2.51 9.85 7.43
C SER A 45 -3.14 8.86 6.43
N LYS A 46 -4.27 8.25 6.79
CA LYS A 46 -5.00 7.35 5.87
C LYS A 46 -5.43 8.06 4.58
N GLU A 47 -5.74 9.35 4.67
CA GLU A 47 -6.11 10.19 3.55
C GLU A 47 -4.93 10.40 2.59
N GLU A 48 -3.72 10.63 3.11
CA GLU A 48 -2.51 10.70 2.29
C GLU A 48 -2.15 9.35 1.68
N VAL A 49 -2.28 8.25 2.44
CA VAL A 49 -2.14 6.89 1.90
C VAL A 49 -3.09 6.66 0.72
N ALA A 50 -4.36 7.06 0.85
CA ALA A 50 -5.35 6.90 -0.21
C ALA A 50 -4.96 7.67 -1.47
N LYS A 51 -4.49 8.92 -1.34
CA LYS A 51 -4.00 9.72 -2.47
C LYS A 51 -2.82 9.04 -3.17
N ASP A 52 -1.84 8.58 -2.41
CA ASP A 52 -0.68 7.90 -2.98
C ASP A 52 -1.04 6.60 -3.72
N ILE A 53 -2.04 5.86 -3.24
CA ILE A 53 -2.55 4.67 -3.94
C ILE A 53 -3.21 5.08 -5.27
N LEU A 54 -4.05 6.12 -5.27
CA LEU A 54 -4.73 6.61 -6.48
C LEU A 54 -3.73 7.16 -7.50
N ASP A 55 -2.75 7.94 -7.05
CA ASP A 55 -1.69 8.48 -7.90
C ASP A 55 -0.83 7.38 -8.51
N PHE A 56 -0.53 6.34 -7.72
CA PHE A 56 0.20 5.17 -8.22
C PHE A 56 -0.58 4.44 -9.30
N ILE A 57 -1.88 4.19 -9.10
CA ILE A 57 -2.75 3.57 -10.09
C ILE A 57 -2.85 4.45 -11.34
N GLY A 58 -3.06 5.76 -11.18
CA GLY A 58 -3.21 6.71 -12.28
C GLY A 58 -1.97 6.82 -13.19
N ARG A 59 -0.76 6.57 -12.66
CA ARG A 59 0.48 6.52 -13.45
C ARG A 59 0.68 5.20 -14.22
N LYS A 60 -0.11 4.17 -13.88
CA LYS A 60 -0.01 2.82 -14.47
C LYS A 60 -1.08 2.53 -15.52
N LEU A 61 -2.12 3.38 -15.58
CA LEU A 61 -3.08 3.45 -16.68
C LEU A 61 -2.46 4.19 -17.87
#